data_AF-A0A9D1SGB9-F1
#
_entry.id   AF-A0A9D1SGB9-F1
#
_cell.length_a   1.000
_cell.length_b   1.000
_cell.length_c   1.000
_cell.angle_alpha   90.00
_cell.angle_beta   90.00
_cell.angle_gamma   90.00
#
_symmetry.space_group_name_H-M   'P 1'
#
loop_
_entity.id
_entity.type
_entity.pdbx_description
1 polymer ?
#
loop_
_entity_poly.entity_id
_entity_poly.type
_entity_poly.pdbx_seq_one_letter_code
_entity_poly.pdbx_strand_id
1 'polypeptide(L)'
;MKYNFDVLTDRRNSDSLKWDVAENELPMWVADMDFRTAPGIIEAVQKRAATGIYGYSIVPDRWYDAIISWWESRHGIRFEKEWLSFCTGVVPAISSIVKRVTNLGDRVLVQTPVYDIFFHSIENA
;
A
#
# COMPACT_ATOMS: atom_id res chain seq x y z
N MET A 1 22.29 10.75 -2.37
CA MET A 1 21.39 11.00 -3.52
C MET A 1 20.66 12.31 -3.29
N LYS A 2 20.46 13.13 -4.33
CA LYS A 2 19.70 14.38 -4.22
C LYS A 2 18.31 14.13 -4.85
N TYR A 3 17.27 14.11 -4.03
CA TYR A 3 15.88 14.10 -4.50
C TYR A 3 15.43 15.55 -4.73
N ASN A 4 14.59 15.78 -5.74
CA ASN A 4 14.01 17.09 -5.99
C ASN A 4 12.49 17.02 -5.76
N PHE A 5 12.06 17.55 -4.63
CA PHE A 5 10.64 17.62 -4.23
C PHE A 5 9.97 18.92 -4.69
N ASP A 6 10.72 19.85 -5.30
CA ASP A 6 10.21 21.13 -5.79
C ASP A 6 9.71 21.05 -7.25
N VAL A 7 9.88 19.89 -7.91
CA VAL A 7 9.36 19.66 -9.26
C VAL A 7 7.85 19.51 -9.18
N LEU A 8 7.12 20.45 -9.78
CA LEU A 8 5.69 20.33 -9.96
C LEU A 8 5.37 19.15 -10.89
N THR A 9 4.46 18.28 -10.44
CA THR A 9 3.93 17.17 -11.23
C THR A 9 2.46 17.41 -11.54
N ASP A 10 2.11 17.47 -12.83
CA ASP A 10 0.71 17.45 -13.22
C ASP A 10 0.20 16.00 -13.26
N ARG A 11 -0.91 15.76 -12.57
CA ARG A 11 -1.56 14.45 -12.41
C ARG A 11 -3.01 14.48 -12.89
N ARG A 12 -3.46 15.56 -13.52
CA ARG A 12 -4.81 15.62 -14.12
C ARG A 12 -4.86 14.81 -15.40
N ASN A 13 -6.03 14.26 -15.70
CA ASN A 13 -6.28 13.37 -16.83
C ASN A 13 -5.36 12.14 -16.82
N SER A 14 -5.07 11.60 -15.63
CA SER A 14 -4.20 10.44 -15.44
C SER A 14 -4.88 9.28 -14.71
N ASP A 15 -6.21 9.24 -14.69
CA ASP A 15 -7.03 8.33 -13.87
C ASP A 15 -6.70 8.44 -12.37
N SER A 16 -6.35 9.65 -11.91
CA SER A 16 -5.98 9.93 -10.53
C SER A 16 -7.22 10.19 -9.68
N LEU A 17 -7.51 9.29 -8.73
CA LEU A 17 -8.58 9.53 -7.75
C LEU A 17 -8.41 10.87 -7.00
N LYS A 18 -7.17 11.29 -6.77
CA LYS A 18 -6.88 12.56 -6.10
C LYS A 18 -7.07 13.76 -7.03
N TRP A 19 -6.57 13.71 -8.27
CA TRP A 19 -6.44 14.89 -9.14
C TRP A 19 -7.47 15.02 -10.26
N ASP A 20 -8.19 13.96 -10.60
CA ASP A 20 -9.28 14.03 -11.58
C ASP A 20 -10.56 14.55 -10.91
N VAL A 21 -10.46 15.79 -10.44
CA VAL A 21 -11.47 16.61 -9.77
C VAL A 21 -11.86 17.80 -10.65
N ALA A 22 -12.73 18.69 -10.16
CA ALA A 22 -13.15 19.87 -10.92
C ALA A 22 -11.98 20.81 -11.26
N GLU A 23 -12.10 21.57 -12.36
CA GLU A 23 -11.01 22.37 -12.97
C GLU A 23 -10.32 23.35 -12.01
N ASN A 24 -11.03 23.86 -11.01
CA ASN A 24 -10.52 24.84 -10.03
C ASN A 24 -10.39 24.28 -8.61
N GLU A 25 -10.34 22.95 -8.47
CA GLU A 25 -10.18 22.29 -7.17
C GLU A 25 -8.71 21.98 -6.88
N LEU A 26 -8.30 22.21 -5.62
CA LEU A 26 -6.99 21.82 -5.08
C LEU A 26 -7.18 20.62 -4.14
N PRO A 27 -6.93 19.39 -4.61
CA PRO A 27 -7.22 18.19 -3.83
C PRO A 27 -6.15 17.92 -2.76
N MET A 28 -6.58 17.85 -1.50
CA MET A 28 -5.72 17.63 -0.33
C MET A 28 -6.20 16.47 0.57
N TRP A 29 -6.94 15.52 0.00
CA TRP A 29 -7.73 14.55 0.77
C TRP A 29 -7.24 13.09 0.69
N VAL A 30 -6.88 12.58 -0.49
CA VAL A 30 -6.37 11.20 -0.64
C VAL A 30 -4.94 11.11 -0.14
N ALA A 31 -4.63 10.06 0.61
CA ALA A 31 -3.30 9.76 1.15
C ALA A 31 -2.34 9.16 0.10
N ASP A 32 -2.17 9.84 -1.03
CA ASP A 32 -1.05 9.65 -1.95
C ASP A 32 -0.25 10.96 -2.11
N MET A 33 0.97 10.86 -2.66
CA MET A 33 1.91 11.98 -2.73
C MET A 33 1.99 12.58 -4.13
N ASP A 34 2.26 13.87 -4.21
CA ASP A 34 2.50 14.61 -5.46
C ASP A 34 4.00 14.73 -5.76
N PHE A 35 4.74 13.68 -5.43
CA PHE A 35 6.17 13.54 -5.69
C PHE A 35 6.43 12.36 -6.58
N ARG A 36 7.45 12.48 -7.45
CA ARG A 36 7.96 11.32 -8.17
C ARG A 36 8.48 10.29 -7.17
N THR A 37 8.15 9.02 -7.40
CA THR A 37 8.68 7.91 -6.61
C THR A 37 10.21 7.79 -6.76
N ALA A 38 10.84 7.01 -5.88
CA ALA A 38 12.30 6.86 -5.88
C ALA A 38 12.81 6.30 -7.22
N PRO A 39 13.94 6.79 -7.77
CA PRO A 39 14.46 6.34 -9.07
C PRO A 39 14.67 4.82 -9.18
N GLY A 40 15.11 4.17 -8.10
CA GLY A 40 15.28 2.70 -8.08
C GLY A 40 13.97 1.93 -8.24
N ILE A 41 12.83 2.50 -7.83
CA ILE A 41 11.51 1.91 -8.05
C ILE A 41 11.13 2.04 -9.53
N ILE A 42 11.35 3.22 -10.12
CA ILE A 42 11.11 3.47 -11.55
C ILE A 42 11.92 2.50 -12.41
N GLU A 43 13.22 2.36 -12.13
CA GLU A 43 14.12 1.45 -12.84
C GLU A 43 13.66 -0.01 -12.70
N ALA A 44 13.28 -0.44 -11.50
CA ALA A 44 12.79 -1.80 -11.27
C ALA A 44 11.51 -2.11 -12.07
N VAL A 45 10.58 -1.16 -12.15
CA VAL A 45 9.35 -1.28 -12.95
C VAL A 45 9.68 -1.34 -14.44
N GLN A 46 10.53 -0.44 -14.94
CA GLN A 46 10.98 -0.44 -16.34
C GLN A 46 11.68 -1.74 -16.73
N LYS A 47 12.57 -2.24 -15.87
CA LYS A 47 13.26 -3.52 -16.08
C LYS A 47 12.29 -4.69 -16.12
N ARG A 48 11.26 -4.69 -15.26
CA ARG A 48 10.21 -5.74 -15.29
C ARG A 48 9.38 -5.65 -16.57
N ALA A 49 8.97 -4.46 -16.98
CA ALA A 49 8.27 -4.25 -18.26
C ALA A 49 9.12 -4.73 -19.46
N ALA A 50 10.42 -4.45 -19.48
CA ALA A 50 11.29 -4.89 -20.56
C ALA A 50 11.38 -6.42 -20.74
N THR A 51 10.96 -7.23 -19.75
CA THR A 51 10.99 -8.70 -19.84
C THR A 51 10.01 -9.27 -20.88
N GLY A 52 8.95 -8.53 -21.24
CA GLY A 52 7.98 -8.95 -22.26
C GLY A 52 7.08 -10.15 -21.89
N ILE A 53 7.27 -10.76 -20.71
CA ILE A 53 6.51 -11.93 -20.25
C ILE A 53 5.91 -11.63 -18.86
N TYR A 54 4.57 -11.63 -18.79
CA TYR A 54 3.80 -11.19 -17.61
C TYR A 54 2.87 -12.28 -17.05
N GLY A 55 3.28 -13.55 -17.16
CA GLY A 55 2.55 -14.67 -16.57
C GLY A 55 2.60 -14.70 -15.04
N TYR A 56 2.03 -15.76 -14.47
CA TYR A 56 1.99 -15.99 -13.03
C TYR A 56 3.36 -15.86 -12.37
N SER A 57 3.38 -15.16 -11.24
CA SER A 57 4.60 -14.91 -10.45
C SER A 57 4.37 -15.41 -9.03
N ILE A 58 5.38 -16.05 -8.46
CA ILE A 58 5.42 -16.39 -7.03
C ILE A 58 6.16 -15.29 -6.26
N VAL A 59 5.91 -15.18 -4.95
CA VAL A 59 6.62 -14.23 -4.08
C VAL A 59 8.03 -14.77 -3.81
N PRO A 60 9.10 -14.08 -4.24
CA PRO A 60 10.46 -14.57 -4.08
C PRO A 60 11.00 -14.30 -2.67
N ASP A 61 11.99 -15.07 -2.23
CA ASP A 61 12.63 -14.92 -0.90
C ASP A 61 13.16 -13.52 -0.62
N ARG A 62 13.72 -12.86 -1.65
CA ARG A 62 14.19 -11.46 -1.57
C ARG A 62 13.13 -10.46 -1.11
N TRP A 63 11.83 -10.77 -1.27
CA TRP A 63 10.75 -9.94 -0.74
C TRP A 63 10.68 -10.02 0.78
N TYR A 64 10.79 -11.22 1.35
CA TYR A 64 10.81 -11.43 2.80
C TYR A 64 12.04 -10.78 3.43
N ASP A 65 13.21 -11.00 2.85
CA ASP A 65 14.48 -10.42 3.34
C ASP A 65 14.41 -8.89 3.39
N ALA A 66 13.79 -8.26 2.39
CA ALA A 66 13.63 -6.81 2.34
C ALA A 66 12.72 -6.29 3.47
N ILE A 67 11.61 -6.97 3.76
CA ILE A 67 10.68 -6.59 4.84
C ILE A 67 11.33 -6.80 6.21
N ILE A 68 11.95 -7.97 6.45
CA ILE A 68 12.62 -8.29 7.72
C ILE A 68 13.72 -7.27 8.01
N SER A 69 14.59 -7.01 7.02
CA SER A 69 15.71 -6.07 7.16
C SER A 69 15.23 -4.63 7.38
N TRP A 70 14.14 -4.22 6.71
CA TRP A 70 13.57 -2.89 6.90
C TRP A 70 13.06 -2.70 8.33
N TRP A 71 12.31 -3.66 8.86
CA TRP A 71 11.80 -3.59 10.24
C TRP A 71 12.91 -3.69 11.29
N GLU A 72 13.90 -4.55 11.08
CA GLU A 72 15.03 -4.67 12.00
C GLU A 72 15.83 -3.35 12.05
N SER A 73 16.15 -2.77 10.89
CA SER A 73 16.96 -1.54 10.82
C SER A 73 16.22 -0.27 11.24
N ARG A 74 14.90 -0.16 11.00
CA ARG A 74 14.11 1.05 11.30
C ARG A 74 13.42 1.02 12.64
N HIS A 75 13.06 -0.16 13.11
CA HIS A 75 12.21 -0.34 14.28
C HIS A 75 12.84 -1.26 15.33
N GLY A 76 14.00 -1.88 15.05
CA GLY A 76 14.66 -2.80 15.98
C GLY A 76 13.94 -4.13 16.17
N ILE A 77 12.98 -4.44 15.29
CA ILE A 77 12.16 -5.65 15.37
C ILE A 77 12.53 -6.57 14.22
N ARG A 78 13.01 -7.77 14.54
CA ARG A 78 13.29 -8.81 13.55
C ARG A 78 12.15 -9.81 13.50
N PHE A 79 11.52 -9.95 12.34
CA PHE A 79 10.48 -10.95 12.11
C PHE A 79 11.06 -12.29 11.62
N GLU A 80 10.36 -13.38 11.93
CA GLU A 80 10.57 -14.68 11.28
C GLU A 80 9.84 -14.70 9.92
N LYS A 81 10.39 -15.43 8.95
CA LYS A 81 9.84 -15.48 7.58
C LYS A 81 8.41 -16.02 7.59
N GLU A 82 8.15 -16.98 8.46
CA GLU A 82 6.89 -17.70 8.62
C GLU A 82 5.76 -16.81 9.17
N TRP A 83 6.10 -15.66 9.77
CA TRP A 83 5.11 -14.70 10.26
C TRP A 83 4.57 -13.80 9.13
N LEU A 84 5.24 -13.78 7.97
CA LEU A 84 4.91 -12.89 6.87
C LEU A 84 4.05 -13.60 5.84
N SER A 85 2.94 -12.95 5.46
CA SER A 85 2.11 -13.37 4.34
C SER A 85 1.92 -12.20 3.38
N PHE A 86 2.10 -12.45 2.09
CA PHE A 86 1.84 -11.43 1.08
C PHE A 86 0.33 -11.19 0.93
N CYS A 87 -0.06 -9.93 1.00
CA CYS A 87 -1.41 -9.48 0.70
C CYS A 87 -1.35 -8.31 -0.31
N THR A 88 -2.41 -8.15 -1.09
CA THR A 88 -2.49 -7.09 -2.10
C THR A 88 -2.72 -5.71 -1.50
N GLY A 89 -3.11 -5.63 -0.22
CA GLY A 89 -3.26 -4.39 0.52
C GLY A 89 -3.73 -4.61 1.95
N VAL A 90 -3.60 -3.58 2.78
CA VAL A 90 -3.96 -3.63 4.20
C VAL A 90 -5.47 -3.83 4.41
N VAL A 91 -6.32 -3.16 3.64
CA VAL A 91 -7.79 -3.27 3.78
C VAL A 91 -8.30 -4.68 3.48
N PRO A 92 -7.95 -5.32 2.34
CA PRO A 92 -8.29 -6.72 2.09
C PRO A 92 -7.77 -7.67 3.19
N ALA A 93 -6.59 -7.41 3.75
CA ALA A 93 -6.03 -8.21 4.83
C ALA A 93 -6.87 -8.08 6.11
N ILE A 94 -7.21 -6.85 6.53
CA ILE A 94 -8.07 -6.61 7.70
C ILE A 94 -9.43 -7.29 7.52
N SER A 95 -10.10 -7.10 6.38
CA SER A 95 -11.38 -7.76 6.11
C SER A 95 -11.29 -9.28 6.16
N SER A 96 -10.20 -9.86 5.64
CA SER A 96 -9.99 -11.33 5.70
C SER A 96 -9.73 -11.81 7.12
N ILE A 97 -8.98 -11.04 7.92
CA ILE A 97 -8.70 -11.35 9.32
C ILE A 97 -9.99 -11.33 10.13
N VAL A 98 -10.81 -10.27 10.03
CA VAL A 98 -12.09 -10.17 10.74
C VAL A 98 -12.96 -11.39 10.41
N LYS A 99 -13.20 -11.69 9.12
CA LYS A 99 -13.94 -12.88 8.67
C LYS A 99 -13.42 -14.20 9.25
N ARG A 100 -12.12 -14.30 9.46
CA ARG A 100 -11.48 -15.52 9.94
C ARG A 100 -11.56 -15.68 11.46
N VAL A 101 -11.51 -14.58 12.21
CA VAL A 101 -11.35 -14.60 13.68
C VAL A 101 -12.62 -14.26 14.45
N THR A 102 -13.70 -13.90 13.76
CA THR A 102 -15.01 -13.58 14.35
C THR A 102 -16.14 -14.38 13.71
N ASN A 103 -17.27 -14.50 14.41
CA ASN A 103 -18.54 -14.97 13.87
C ASN A 103 -19.56 -13.83 13.77
N LEU A 104 -20.65 -14.06 13.04
CA LEU A 104 -21.79 -13.15 13.03
C LEU A 104 -22.29 -12.92 14.47
N GLY A 105 -22.36 -11.65 14.87
CA GLY A 105 -22.78 -11.22 16.20
C GLY A 105 -21.64 -10.94 17.18
N ASP A 106 -20.41 -11.35 16.87
CA ASP A 106 -19.22 -10.94 17.65
C ASP A 106 -18.98 -9.44 17.51
N ARG A 107 -18.35 -8.84 18.53
CA ARG A 107 -18.07 -7.39 18.56
C ARG A 107 -16.60 -7.11 18.30
N VAL A 108 -16.32 -6.19 17.38
CA VAL A 108 -14.97 -5.70 17.08
C VAL A 108 -14.83 -4.27 17.60
N LEU A 109 -13.78 -4.01 18.39
CA LEU A 109 -13.51 -2.68 18.95
C LEU A 109 -12.78 -1.81 17.93
N VAL A 110 -13.25 -0.57 17.77
CA VAL A 110 -12.59 0.48 16.98
C VAL A 110 -12.54 1.75 17.82
N GLN A 111 -11.40 2.46 17.80
CA GLN A 111 -11.21 3.69 18.58
C GLN A 111 -11.36 4.92 17.69
N THR A 112 -12.43 5.70 17.87
CA THR A 112 -12.71 6.88 17.06
C THR A 112 -12.01 8.14 17.57
N PRO A 113 -11.71 9.12 16.68
CA PRO A 113 -11.84 9.05 15.22
C PRO A 113 -10.72 8.22 14.58
N VAL A 114 -11.07 7.43 13.55
CA VAL A 114 -10.12 6.59 12.80
C VAL A 114 -10.52 6.51 11.34
N TYR A 115 -9.67 5.90 10.52
CA TYR A 115 -9.94 5.67 9.11
C TYR A 115 -11.24 4.88 8.91
N ASP A 116 -12.18 5.49 8.20
CA ASP A 116 -13.57 5.03 8.00
C ASP A 116 -13.67 3.59 7.49
N ILE A 117 -12.71 3.16 6.67
CA ILE A 117 -12.70 1.81 6.10
C ILE A 117 -12.68 0.69 7.15
N PHE A 118 -12.24 0.97 8.38
CA PHE A 118 -12.24 -0.03 9.45
C PHE A 118 -13.66 -0.47 9.81
N PHE A 119 -14.63 0.44 9.78
CA PHE A 119 -16.05 0.09 9.98
C PHE A 119 -16.57 -0.77 8.84
N HIS A 120 -16.30 -0.37 7.59
CA HIS A 120 -16.68 -1.16 6.42
C HIS A 120 -16.03 -2.55 6.40
N SER A 121 -14.80 -2.70 6.90
CA SER A 121 -14.15 -4.00 7.01
C SER A 121 -14.83 -4.93 8.02
N ILE A 122 -15.55 -4.39 9.01
CA ILE A 122 -16.33 -5.15 10.00
C ILE A 122 -17.73 -5.45 9.47
N GLU A 123 -18.40 -4.47 8.87
CA GLU A 123 -19.77 -4.63 8.36
C GLU A 123 -19.87 -5.57 7.15
N ASN A 124 -18.81 -5.61 6.33
CA ASN A 124 -18.72 -6.49 5.15
C ASN A 124 -18.01 -7.83 5.45
N ALA A 125 -17.68 -8.09 6.71
CA ALA A 125 -17.11 -9.36 7.17
C ALA A 125 -18.19 -10.44 7.24
#